data_AF-A0A7N0VIW5-F1
#
_entry.id   AF-A0A7N0VIW5-F1
#
_cell.length_a   1.000
_cell.length_b   1.000
_cell.length_c   1.000
_cell.angle_alpha   90.00
_cell.angle_beta   90.00
_cell.angle_gamma   90.00
#
_symmetry.space_group_name_H-M   'P 1'
#
loop_
_entity.id
_entity.type
_entity.pdbx_description
1 polymer ?
#
loop_
_entity_poly.entity_id
_entity_poly.type
_entity_poly.pdbx_seq_one_letter_code
_entity_poly.pdbx_strand_id
1 'polypeptide(L)'
;MISLLANPNQIHPTRFWGVYTKLKIFNMTDYKKVVYLDADTIVVKSIEDLFKCGKFCANLKHSERLNSGVMVVEPSATVFNDMMSKVTTLPSYTGGDQGFLNSYYAGFANAHLFEPNLPEEVRKSRPVPEMERLSTLYNADVGLYMLANKWMVNEDELRVIHYTLGPLKPWDWWTSWLLKPVDVWQNVREQLQESLPGTGGGRNPNDAIIVNFLFLVPFIAIIGCYYRSLPQARHFFASMSRSSLYDQARHLYFKFRSGSASSSAVNSDQQFLSVNPKVPNYLGGASIFACFVAALTSLGVALAIVPRQVMPWTGLLLMYEWTFGLFFILFGGYLHLVYRWAKSTATRISNLDSPDYDSEKGHQRAGSSCDVAAWYYGLGMALLAVAAPSLPFVFGITALFLRLGLMVAGGIILASFMTYASEHLAVRFFLKGLEDRDATRAKNGCFFC
;
A
#
# COMPACT_ATOMS: atom_id res chain seq x y z
N MET A 1 -3.90 37.73 1.85
CA MET A 1 -3.59 36.34 1.43
C MET A 1 -2.08 36.21 1.34
N ILE A 2 -1.46 35.23 2.01
CA ILE A 2 0.00 35.02 1.97
C ILE A 2 0.35 34.46 0.59
N SER A 3 1.06 35.22 -0.25
CA SER A 3 1.52 34.70 -1.54
C SER A 3 2.61 33.65 -1.34
N LEU A 4 2.75 32.73 -2.29
CA LEU A 4 3.80 31.73 -2.26
C LEU A 4 5.18 32.38 -2.49
N LEU A 5 6.21 31.91 -1.78
CA LEU A 5 7.62 32.20 -2.06
C LEU A 5 8.29 30.95 -2.65
N ALA A 6 8.75 31.06 -3.90
CA ALA A 6 9.43 29.98 -4.60
C ALA A 6 10.79 29.68 -3.95
N ASN A 7 11.19 28.40 -3.99
CA ASN A 7 12.49 27.97 -3.53
C ASN A 7 13.59 28.42 -4.51
N PRO A 8 14.59 29.19 -4.05
CA PRO A 8 15.66 29.70 -4.92
C PRO A 8 16.76 28.69 -5.22
N ASN A 9 16.78 27.53 -4.55
CA ASN A 9 17.82 26.52 -4.75
C ASN A 9 17.59 25.80 -6.09
N GLN A 10 18.66 25.46 -6.81
CA GLN A 10 18.52 24.69 -8.06
C GLN A 10 18.36 23.19 -7.82
N ILE A 11 18.96 22.69 -6.73
CA ILE A 11 18.93 21.26 -6.34
C ILE A 11 18.13 21.13 -5.06
N HIS A 12 16.91 20.62 -5.16
CA HIS A 12 16.07 20.29 -4.02
C HIS A 12 15.06 19.19 -4.36
N PRO A 13 14.50 18.48 -3.36
CA PRO A 13 13.35 17.62 -3.58
C PRO A 13 12.18 18.39 -4.20
N THR A 14 11.46 17.82 -5.18
CA THR A 14 10.33 18.50 -5.85
C THR A 14 9.29 19.06 -4.88
N ARG A 15 9.02 18.33 -3.79
CA ARG A 15 8.10 18.77 -2.72
C ARG A 15 8.52 20.06 -2.01
N PHE A 16 9.79 20.47 -2.11
CA PHE A 16 10.33 21.68 -1.50
C PHE A 16 10.17 22.94 -2.36
N TRP A 17 9.44 22.89 -3.47
CA TRP A 17 9.28 24.03 -4.39
C TRP A 17 8.76 25.31 -3.71
N GLY A 18 7.94 25.21 -2.65
CA GLY A 18 7.30 26.35 -1.99
C GLY A 18 7.66 26.56 -0.52
N VAL A 19 8.62 25.79 0.03
CA VAL A 19 8.86 25.75 1.50
C VAL A 19 9.41 27.07 2.07
N TYR A 20 10.00 27.91 1.22
CA TYR A 20 10.46 29.25 1.61
C TYR A 20 9.29 30.18 1.99
N THR A 21 8.05 29.85 1.61
CA THR A 21 6.86 30.56 2.09
C THR A 21 6.80 30.63 3.61
N LYS A 22 7.40 29.65 4.31
CA LYS A 22 7.59 29.66 5.78
C LYS A 22 8.22 30.95 6.28
N LEU A 23 9.17 31.55 5.55
CA LEU A 23 9.86 32.79 5.95
C LEU A 23 8.91 34.00 6.08
N LYS A 24 7.68 33.92 5.53
CA LYS A 24 6.72 35.02 5.64
C LYS A 24 6.21 35.25 7.06
N ILE A 25 6.37 34.30 7.97
CA ILE A 25 6.07 34.51 9.39
C ILE A 25 6.86 35.67 10.00
N PHE A 26 8.06 35.95 9.48
CA PHE A 26 8.90 37.06 9.93
C PHE A 26 8.35 38.43 9.51
N ASN A 27 7.41 38.49 8.55
CA ASN A 27 6.79 39.75 8.11
C ASN A 27 5.38 39.97 8.65
N MET A 28 4.88 39.07 9.52
CA MET A 28 3.53 39.18 10.11
C MET A 28 3.51 40.22 11.25
N THR A 29 3.89 41.46 10.94
CA THR A 29 4.14 42.56 11.90
C THR A 29 2.90 43.06 12.64
N ASP A 30 1.70 42.64 12.23
CA ASP A 30 0.46 42.85 13.00
C ASP A 30 0.44 42.05 14.32
N TYR A 31 1.32 41.06 14.47
CA TYR A 31 1.47 40.24 15.66
C TYR A 31 2.76 40.55 16.40
N LYS A 32 2.68 40.65 17.73
CA LYS A 32 3.87 40.80 18.59
C LYS A 32 4.75 39.55 18.59
N LYS A 33 4.12 38.38 18.50
CA LYS A 33 4.76 37.06 18.57
C LYS A 33 3.99 36.08 17.69
N VAL A 34 4.71 35.23 16.98
CA VAL A 34 4.14 34.13 16.19
C VAL A 34 4.79 32.83 16.63
N VAL A 35 3.98 31.84 16.99
CA VAL A 35 4.41 30.45 17.17
C VAL A 35 4.05 29.70 15.90
N TYR A 36 5.07 29.25 15.17
CA TYR A 36 4.94 28.47 13.96
C TYR A 36 5.07 26.98 14.26
N LEU A 37 4.17 26.20 13.68
CA LEU A 37 4.13 24.74 13.75
C LEU A 37 4.06 24.18 12.31
N ASP A 38 4.94 23.24 11.95
CA ASP A 38 4.81 22.52 10.69
C ASP A 38 3.54 21.66 10.69
N ALA A 39 2.95 21.46 9.50
CA ALA A 39 1.67 20.76 9.33
C ALA A 39 1.72 19.26 9.71
N ASP A 40 2.91 18.72 9.95
CA ASP A 40 3.16 17.35 10.44
C ASP A 40 3.58 17.36 11.92
N THR A 41 3.10 18.34 12.68
CA THR A 41 3.20 18.39 14.14
C THR A 41 1.83 18.24 14.79
N ILE A 42 1.81 17.78 16.04
CA ILE A 42 0.59 17.67 16.85
C ILE A 42 0.86 18.20 18.26
N VAL A 43 -0.02 19.08 18.72
CA VAL A 43 0.02 19.64 20.07
C VAL A 43 -0.80 18.74 20.99
N VAL A 44 -0.16 18.19 22.03
CA VAL A 44 -0.78 17.27 23.00
C VAL A 44 -1.01 17.91 24.37
N LYS A 45 -0.37 19.06 24.63
CA LYS A 45 -0.55 19.89 25.84
C LYS A 45 -0.42 21.37 25.51
N SER A 46 -0.87 22.24 26.40
CA SER A 46 -0.75 23.69 26.22
C SER A 46 0.71 24.10 25.95
N ILE A 47 0.88 24.99 24.97
CA ILE A 47 2.14 25.58 24.54
C ILE A 47 2.14 27.11 24.67
N GLU A 48 1.20 27.67 25.45
CA GLU A 48 1.07 29.12 25.63
C GLU A 48 2.32 29.77 26.22
N ASP A 49 3.10 29.03 26.99
CA ASP A 49 4.37 29.49 27.52
C ASP A 49 5.41 29.78 26.43
N LEU A 50 5.30 29.22 25.22
CA LEU A 50 6.17 29.58 24.09
C LEU A 50 6.08 31.07 23.73
N PHE A 51 4.95 31.75 24.02
CA PHE A 51 4.82 33.19 23.81
C PHE A 51 5.72 34.02 24.75
N LYS A 52 6.30 33.42 25.79
CA LYS A 52 7.30 34.03 26.68
C LYS A 52 8.74 33.91 26.18
N CYS A 53 8.98 33.19 25.09
CA CYS A 53 10.34 33.05 24.55
C CYS A 53 10.87 34.41 24.04
N GLY A 54 12.16 34.52 23.70
CA GLY A 54 12.80 35.72 23.16
C GLY A 54 12.42 36.01 21.70
N LYS A 55 13.34 36.61 20.94
CA LYS A 55 13.08 37.05 19.55
C LYS A 55 12.96 35.90 18.57
N PHE A 56 13.86 34.92 18.65
CA PHE A 56 13.83 33.72 17.81
C PHE A 56 14.05 32.49 18.67
N CYS A 57 13.14 31.53 18.60
CA CYS A 57 13.27 30.28 19.34
C CYS A 57 12.97 29.10 18.45
N ALA A 58 13.73 28.03 18.61
CA ALA A 58 13.52 26.77 17.91
C ALA A 58 14.05 25.61 18.75
N ASN A 59 13.80 24.36 18.36
CA ASN A 59 14.43 23.21 19.02
C ASN A 59 15.75 22.83 18.33
N LEU A 60 16.73 22.33 19.09
CA LEU A 60 17.88 21.64 18.52
C LEU A 60 17.56 20.18 18.26
N LYS A 61 17.67 19.75 17.00
CA LYS A 61 17.44 18.36 16.61
C LYS A 61 18.64 17.47 16.91
N HIS A 62 19.80 17.85 16.38
CA HIS A 62 21.07 17.14 16.51
C HIS A 62 22.22 18.13 16.60
N SER A 63 23.01 17.97 17.68
CA SER A 63 24.17 18.69 18.24
C SER A 63 24.42 20.16 17.92
N GLU A 64 24.14 20.65 16.70
CA GLU A 64 24.45 22.03 16.30
C GLU A 64 23.40 22.66 15.36
N ARG A 65 22.32 21.95 15.03
CA ARG A 65 21.32 22.43 14.05
C ARG A 65 19.92 22.53 14.60
N LEU A 66 19.26 23.64 14.28
CA LEU A 66 17.85 23.86 14.61
C LEU A 66 16.93 23.02 13.73
N ASN A 67 15.79 22.67 14.32
CA ASN A 67 14.61 22.14 13.64
C ASN A 67 13.64 23.30 13.36
N SER A 68 13.26 23.51 12.09
CA SER A 68 12.34 24.59 11.72
C SER A 68 10.85 24.20 11.78
N GLY A 69 10.52 23.07 12.39
CA GLY A 69 9.15 22.58 12.51
C GLY A 69 8.38 23.13 13.70
N VAL A 70 9.08 23.64 14.72
CA VAL A 70 8.46 24.44 15.79
C VAL A 70 9.36 25.63 16.06
N MET A 71 8.83 26.83 15.82
CA MET A 71 9.57 28.07 15.99
C MET A 71 8.72 29.12 16.69
N VAL A 72 9.38 30.00 17.43
CA VAL A 72 8.79 31.25 17.93
C VAL A 72 9.55 32.39 17.29
N VAL A 73 8.82 33.34 16.71
CA VAL A 73 9.41 34.53 16.08
C VAL A 73 8.75 35.79 16.63
N GLU A 74 9.55 36.83 16.83
CA GLU A 74 9.11 38.21 16.89
C GLU A 74 9.16 38.77 15.46
N PRO A 75 8.01 38.99 14.80
CA PRO A 75 7.98 39.45 13.42
C PRO A 75 8.65 40.83 13.27
N SER A 76 9.49 40.97 12.26
CA SER A 76 10.21 42.21 11.95
C SER A 76 10.43 42.32 10.44
N ALA A 77 9.88 43.39 9.85
CA ALA A 77 10.07 43.69 8.42
C ALA A 77 11.56 43.83 8.07
N THR A 78 12.37 44.36 9.00
CA THR A 78 13.82 44.47 8.83
C THR A 78 14.48 43.10 8.70
N VAL A 79 14.17 42.16 9.62
CA VAL A 79 14.69 40.78 9.57
C VAL A 79 14.21 40.06 8.33
N PHE A 80 12.93 40.21 7.97
CA PHE A 80 12.39 39.60 6.77
C PHE A 80 13.06 40.12 5.49
N ASN A 81 13.23 41.43 5.34
CA ASN A 81 13.90 42.02 4.18
C ASN A 81 15.37 41.59 4.09
N ASP A 82 16.07 41.49 5.22
CA ASP A 82 17.43 40.95 5.26
C ASP A 82 17.47 39.48 4.83
N MET A 83 16.52 38.64 5.30
CA MET A 83 16.36 37.27 4.82
C MET A 83 16.13 37.22 3.30
N MET A 84 15.21 38.04 2.78
CA MET A 84 14.91 38.11 1.34
C MET A 84 16.12 38.53 0.51
N SER A 85 17.00 39.39 1.03
CA SER A 85 18.26 39.74 0.35
C SER A 85 19.27 38.58 0.28
N LYS A 86 19.11 37.58 1.16
CA LYS A 86 20.02 36.45 1.35
C LYS A 86 19.50 35.12 0.81
N VAL A 87 18.21 34.98 0.48
CA VAL A 87 17.64 33.68 0.06
C VAL A 87 18.34 33.06 -1.16
N THR A 88 18.92 33.87 -2.05
CA THR A 88 19.65 33.38 -3.24
C THR A 88 21.15 33.22 -3.03
N THR A 89 21.73 33.79 -1.97
CA THR A 89 23.18 33.84 -1.75
C THR A 89 23.64 33.01 -0.55
N LEU A 90 22.80 32.90 0.48
CA LEU A 90 23.08 32.10 1.65
C LEU A 90 22.79 30.62 1.37
N PRO A 91 23.73 29.70 1.67
CA PRO A 91 23.53 28.29 1.35
C PRO A 91 22.41 27.68 2.18
N SER A 92 21.72 26.68 1.61
CA SER A 92 20.81 25.80 2.34
C SER A 92 21.25 24.36 2.15
N TYR A 93 21.84 23.76 3.19
CA TYR A 93 22.34 22.37 3.13
C TYR A 93 21.23 21.33 2.91
N THR A 94 19.96 21.70 3.15
CA THR A 94 18.79 20.84 2.86
C THR A 94 18.13 21.17 1.52
N GLY A 95 18.57 22.22 0.82
CA GLY A 95 17.87 22.81 -0.32
C GLY A 95 16.48 23.36 0.04
N GLY A 96 16.23 23.70 1.31
CA GLY A 96 14.90 24.12 1.83
C GLY A 96 15.00 25.22 2.90
N ASP A 97 13.89 25.50 3.59
CA ASP A 97 13.81 26.52 4.64
C ASP A 97 14.69 26.19 5.85
N GLN A 98 14.71 24.91 6.29
CA GLN A 98 15.46 24.52 7.47
C GLN A 98 16.97 24.76 7.30
N GLY A 99 17.52 24.39 6.14
CA GLY A 99 18.93 24.63 5.83
C GLY A 99 19.27 26.12 5.78
N PHE A 100 18.40 26.93 5.17
CA PHE A 100 18.56 28.38 5.11
C PHE A 100 18.52 29.00 6.50
N LEU A 101 17.55 28.65 7.34
CA LEU A 101 17.41 29.17 8.70
C LEU A 101 18.59 28.80 9.59
N ASN A 102 19.15 27.59 9.43
CA ASN A 102 20.39 27.22 10.12
C ASN A 102 21.59 28.08 9.68
N SER A 103 21.71 28.40 8.40
CA SER A 103 22.77 29.28 7.90
C SER A 103 22.56 30.74 8.31
N TYR A 104 21.31 31.20 8.39
CA TYR A 104 20.96 32.56 8.80
C TYR A 104 21.21 32.77 10.29
N TYR A 105 20.84 31.78 11.10
CA TYR A 105 21.06 31.74 12.55
C TYR A 105 22.26 30.85 12.92
N ALA A 106 23.43 31.07 12.29
CA ALA A 106 24.61 30.22 12.44
C ALA A 106 25.10 30.03 13.90
N GLY A 107 24.79 30.98 14.80
CA GLY A 107 25.12 30.90 16.22
C GLY A 107 24.10 30.17 17.10
N PHE A 108 23.03 29.60 16.52
CA PHE A 108 21.91 29.06 17.27
C PHE A 108 22.28 27.93 18.24
N ALA A 109 23.32 27.14 17.94
CA ALA A 109 23.82 26.10 18.85
C ALA A 109 24.19 26.65 20.25
N ASN A 110 24.67 27.91 20.30
CA ASN A 110 25.07 28.60 21.53
C ASN A 110 23.93 29.37 22.20
N ALA A 111 22.70 29.31 21.67
CA ALA A 111 21.57 30.00 22.26
C ALA A 111 21.22 29.46 23.67
N HIS A 112 20.70 30.32 24.53
CA HIS A 112 20.33 29.93 25.90
C HIS A 112 19.13 28.97 25.87
N LEU A 113 19.05 28.05 26.83
CA LEU A 113 17.87 27.20 26.96
C LEU A 113 16.69 28.06 27.44
N PHE A 114 15.55 27.95 26.78
CA PHE A 114 14.33 28.62 27.17
C PHE A 114 13.78 28.00 28.47
N GLU A 115 13.58 28.83 29.49
CA GLU A 115 13.07 28.44 30.81
C GLU A 115 11.62 28.95 31.01
N PRO A 116 10.59 28.16 30.67
CA PRO A 116 9.19 28.62 30.70
C PRO A 116 8.66 28.98 32.10
N ASN A 117 9.29 28.41 33.14
CA ASN A 117 8.93 28.56 34.54
C ASN A 117 9.75 29.65 35.26
N LEU A 118 10.63 30.37 34.54
CA LEU A 118 11.41 31.45 35.14
C LEU A 118 10.47 32.55 35.64
N PRO A 119 10.60 33.02 36.90
CA PRO A 119 9.76 34.10 37.42
C PRO A 119 9.84 35.35 36.54
N GLU A 120 8.69 35.98 36.30
CA GLU A 120 8.57 37.09 35.36
C GLU A 120 9.47 38.28 35.72
N GLU A 121 9.69 38.52 37.01
CA GLU A 121 10.61 39.55 37.53
C GLU A 121 12.05 39.28 37.12
N VAL A 122 12.49 38.02 37.19
CA VAL A 122 13.83 37.60 36.77
C VAL A 122 13.97 37.63 35.24
N ARG A 123 12.89 37.30 34.52
CA ARG A 123 12.89 37.36 33.05
C ARG A 123 13.02 38.81 32.55
N LYS A 124 12.31 39.75 33.19
CA LYS A 124 12.33 41.19 32.85
C LYS A 124 13.63 41.90 33.25
N SER A 125 14.37 41.38 34.23
CA SER A 125 15.64 41.98 34.66
C SER A 125 16.82 41.60 33.76
N ARG A 126 16.67 40.54 32.94
CA ARG A 126 17.69 40.10 31.97
C ARG A 126 17.48 40.78 30.61
N PRO A 127 18.56 41.01 29.83
CA PRO A 127 18.44 41.41 28.44
C PRO A 127 17.65 40.35 27.65
N VAL A 128 16.76 40.79 26.76
CA VAL A 128 16.01 39.86 25.91
C VAL A 128 16.99 39.16 24.96
N PRO A 129 17.10 37.81 25.01
CA PRO A 129 18.02 37.09 24.15
C PRO A 129 17.59 37.17 22.68
N GLU A 130 18.57 37.31 21.78
CA GLU A 130 18.34 37.24 20.33
C GLU A 130 17.82 35.86 19.91
N MET A 131 18.32 34.80 20.55
CA MET A 131 17.93 33.43 20.28
C MET A 131 17.82 32.60 21.56
N GLU A 132 16.85 31.69 21.60
CA GLU A 132 16.73 30.67 22.66
C GLU A 132 16.42 29.27 22.09
N ARG A 133 16.83 28.23 22.82
CA ARG A 133 16.60 26.84 22.50
C ARG A 133 15.38 26.32 23.25
N LEU A 134 14.41 25.83 22.51
CA LEU A 134 13.28 25.10 23.04
C LEU A 134 13.72 23.69 23.45
N SER A 135 13.26 23.24 24.61
CA SER A 135 13.38 21.84 25.03
C SER A 135 12.73 20.91 24.00
N THR A 136 13.22 19.66 23.92
CA THR A 136 12.64 18.60 23.08
C THR A 136 11.17 18.34 23.39
N LEU A 137 10.68 18.72 24.59
CA LEU A 137 9.26 18.68 24.95
C LEU A 137 8.35 19.44 23.95
N TYR A 138 8.87 20.51 23.33
CA TYR A 138 8.13 21.34 22.39
C TYR A 138 8.36 20.97 20.92
N ASN A 139 9.16 19.95 20.61
CA ASN A 139 9.39 19.49 19.24
C ASN A 139 9.96 18.06 19.27
N ALA A 140 9.16 17.13 19.80
CA ALA A 140 9.60 15.75 20.00
C ALA A 140 9.66 15.00 18.66
N ASP A 141 10.86 14.61 18.28
CA ASP A 141 11.15 14.03 16.98
C ASP A 141 10.78 12.54 16.92
N VAL A 142 9.76 12.19 16.14
CA VAL A 142 9.32 10.79 15.94
C VAL A 142 10.42 9.95 15.31
N GLY A 143 11.26 10.51 14.45
CA GLY A 143 12.42 9.82 13.88
C GLY A 143 13.42 9.38 14.94
N LEU A 144 13.72 10.23 15.92
CA LEU A 144 14.55 9.86 17.07
C LEU A 144 13.87 8.81 17.95
N TYR A 145 12.56 8.94 18.19
CA TYR A 145 11.79 7.91 18.89
C TYR A 145 11.92 6.55 18.21
N MET A 146 11.84 6.48 16.88
CA MET A 146 11.93 5.20 16.17
C MET A 146 13.31 4.55 16.27
N LEU A 147 14.38 5.35 16.36
CA LEU A 147 15.75 4.85 16.56
C LEU A 147 15.97 4.37 17.99
N ALA A 148 15.47 5.10 18.99
CA ALA A 148 15.67 4.80 20.40
C ALA A 148 14.62 3.85 21.00
N ASN A 149 13.49 3.66 20.30
CA ASN A 149 12.30 2.95 20.77
C ASN A 149 11.73 3.49 22.11
N LYS A 150 11.97 4.78 22.39
CA LYS A 150 11.48 5.51 23.56
C LYS A 150 11.60 7.01 23.33
N TRP A 151 10.83 7.80 24.06
CA TRP A 151 11.05 9.23 24.15
C TRP A 151 12.33 9.52 24.95
N MET A 152 13.07 10.54 24.53
CA MET A 152 14.28 11.03 25.23
C MET A 152 13.94 11.94 26.42
N VAL A 153 12.65 12.16 26.65
CA VAL A 153 12.06 13.02 27.67
C VAL A 153 10.89 12.26 28.30
N ASN A 154 10.39 12.75 29.43
CA ASN A 154 9.18 12.20 30.04
C ASN A 154 7.99 12.35 29.07
N GLU A 155 7.34 11.24 28.75
CA GLU A 155 6.19 11.20 27.83
C GLU A 155 5.02 12.04 28.37
N ASP A 156 4.82 12.00 29.69
CA ASP A 156 3.79 12.79 30.37
C ASP A 156 4.10 14.29 30.37
N GLU A 157 5.25 14.74 29.91
CA GLU A 157 5.58 16.17 29.80
C GLU A 157 5.59 16.67 28.36
N LEU A 158 5.44 15.76 27.38
CA LEU A 158 5.42 16.11 25.97
C LEU A 158 4.34 17.15 25.68
N ARG A 159 4.69 18.11 24.82
CA ARG A 159 3.78 19.18 24.42
C ARG A 159 3.53 19.19 22.93
N VAL A 160 4.55 18.95 22.13
CA VAL A 160 4.44 18.85 20.67
C VAL A 160 5.21 17.64 20.16
N ILE A 161 4.55 16.80 19.37
CA ILE A 161 5.15 15.68 18.64
C ILE A 161 5.29 16.08 17.17
N HIS A 162 6.45 15.82 16.58
CA HIS A 162 6.78 16.17 15.20
C HIS A 162 7.13 14.91 14.38
N TYR A 163 6.34 14.63 13.34
CA TYR A 163 6.46 13.46 12.48
C TYR A 163 7.51 13.67 11.38
N THR A 164 8.78 13.74 11.80
CA THR A 164 9.94 14.09 10.97
C THR A 164 10.36 13.03 9.94
N LEU A 165 9.79 11.81 10.00
CA LEU A 165 10.10 10.74 9.06
C LEU A 165 9.44 11.02 7.71
N GLY A 166 10.20 11.62 6.80
CA GLY A 166 9.71 12.13 5.51
C GLY A 166 8.69 11.26 4.75
N PRO A 167 8.96 9.97 4.47
CA PRO A 167 8.02 9.11 3.76
C PRO A 167 6.92 8.50 4.64
N LEU A 168 7.05 8.57 5.97
CA LEU A 168 6.16 7.93 6.93
C LEU A 168 5.35 9.01 7.66
N LYS A 169 4.23 9.42 7.06
CA LYS A 169 3.37 10.47 7.59
C LYS A 169 2.12 9.89 8.25
N PRO A 170 1.65 10.49 9.36
CA PRO A 170 0.64 9.87 10.20
C PRO A 170 -0.74 9.81 9.55
N TRP A 171 -1.01 10.61 8.52
CA TRP A 171 -2.25 10.54 7.73
C TRP A 171 -2.29 9.37 6.76
N ASP A 172 -1.15 8.73 6.46
CA ASP A 172 -1.11 7.52 5.66
C ASP A 172 -1.51 6.32 6.53
N TRP A 173 -2.66 5.71 6.21
CA TRP A 173 -3.26 4.64 7.03
C TRP A 173 -2.27 3.51 7.39
N TRP A 174 -1.35 3.19 6.48
CA TRP A 174 -0.41 2.08 6.64
C TRP A 174 0.72 2.39 7.63
N THR A 175 1.00 3.66 7.90
CA THR A 175 2.05 4.06 8.85
C THR A 175 1.69 3.74 10.29
N SER A 176 0.39 3.63 10.61
CA SER A 176 -0.11 3.16 11.90
C SER A 176 0.37 1.74 12.24
N TRP A 177 0.72 0.96 11.22
CA TRP A 177 1.24 -0.40 11.36
C TRP A 177 2.79 -0.44 11.41
N LEU A 178 3.45 0.70 11.41
CA LEU A 178 4.92 0.78 11.44
C LEU A 178 5.39 1.65 12.60
N LEU A 179 4.73 2.78 12.81
CA LEU A 179 5.10 3.83 13.76
C LEU A 179 4.16 3.83 14.97
N LYS A 180 4.74 3.93 16.17
CA LYS A 180 3.97 3.87 17.41
C LYS A 180 3.18 5.12 17.79
N PRO A 181 3.63 6.37 17.61
CA PRO A 181 2.85 7.54 18.04
C PRO A 181 1.74 7.95 17.06
N VAL A 182 1.48 7.19 15.99
CA VAL A 182 0.44 7.53 15.00
C VAL A 182 -0.97 7.45 15.58
N ASP A 183 -1.16 6.65 16.63
CA ASP A 183 -2.40 6.60 17.40
C ASP A 183 -2.76 7.97 18.00
N VAL A 184 -1.78 8.70 18.55
CA VAL A 184 -1.97 10.07 19.07
C VAL A 184 -2.50 10.99 17.97
N TRP A 185 -1.97 10.87 16.75
CA TRP A 185 -2.47 11.62 15.59
C TRP A 185 -3.90 11.24 15.23
N GLN A 186 -4.21 9.95 15.13
CA GLN A 186 -5.55 9.49 14.74
C GLN A 186 -6.60 9.89 15.79
N ASN A 187 -6.27 9.78 17.08
CA ASN A 187 -7.17 10.16 18.17
C ASN A 187 -7.56 11.64 18.11
N VAL A 188 -6.61 12.54 17.80
CA VAL A 188 -6.92 13.97 17.62
C VAL A 188 -7.65 14.20 16.29
N ARG A 189 -7.20 13.56 15.21
CA ARG A 189 -7.80 13.69 13.87
C ARG A 189 -9.29 13.37 13.90
N GLU A 190 -9.69 12.30 14.58
CA GLU A 190 -11.09 11.87 14.68
C GLU A 190 -12.01 12.88 15.39
N GLN A 191 -11.44 13.68 16.30
CA GLN A 191 -12.17 14.68 17.07
C GLN A 191 -12.29 16.03 16.34
N LEU A 192 -11.57 16.21 15.23
CA LEU A 192 -11.60 17.47 14.50
C LEU A 192 -12.98 17.75 13.91
N GLN A 193 -13.50 18.93 14.21
CA GLN A 193 -14.70 19.44 13.57
C GLN A 193 -14.44 19.69 12.08
N GLU A 194 -15.54 19.75 11.35
CA GLU A 194 -15.53 20.07 9.94
C GLU A 194 -15.08 21.51 9.70
N SER A 195 -14.01 21.67 8.92
CA SER A 195 -13.53 22.99 8.45
C SER A 195 -14.08 23.35 7.07
N LEU A 196 -14.39 22.33 6.27
CA LEU A 196 -14.98 22.41 4.93
C LEU A 196 -15.97 21.23 4.77
N PRO A 197 -17.03 21.34 3.95
CA PRO A 197 -18.00 20.27 3.80
C PRO A 197 -17.38 18.89 3.50
N GLY A 198 -17.68 17.93 4.37
CA GLY A 198 -17.19 16.56 4.43
C GLY A 198 -15.75 16.35 4.95
N THR A 199 -15.11 17.35 5.58
CA THR A 199 -13.74 17.22 6.12
C THR A 199 -13.65 16.85 7.60
N GLY A 200 -14.78 16.79 8.32
CA GLY A 200 -14.81 16.41 9.73
C GLY A 200 -14.12 15.06 9.98
N GLY A 201 -13.37 14.96 11.08
CA GLY A 201 -12.54 13.78 11.38
C GLY A 201 -11.36 13.59 10.42
N GLY A 202 -10.93 14.65 9.72
CA GLY A 202 -9.91 14.58 8.67
C GLY A 202 -10.30 13.71 7.47
N ARG A 203 -11.60 13.64 7.17
CA ARG A 203 -12.13 12.89 6.03
C ARG A 203 -12.03 13.68 4.73
N ASN A 204 -12.20 12.98 3.62
CA ASN A 204 -12.29 13.55 2.29
C ASN A 204 -13.49 12.95 1.56
N PRO A 205 -14.44 13.76 1.07
CA PRO A 205 -15.63 13.26 0.36
C PRO A 205 -15.30 12.33 -0.80
N ASN A 206 -14.25 12.63 -1.56
CA ASN A 206 -13.84 11.83 -2.71
C ASN A 206 -13.34 10.45 -2.27
N ASP A 207 -12.53 10.42 -1.21
CA ASP A 207 -12.02 9.16 -0.67
C ASP A 207 -13.16 8.31 -0.09
N ALA A 208 -14.18 8.92 0.52
CA ALA A 208 -15.36 8.21 1.01
C ALA A 208 -16.15 7.53 -0.12
N ILE A 209 -16.31 8.21 -1.27
CA ILE A 209 -16.95 7.63 -2.45
C ILE A 209 -16.15 6.43 -2.96
N ILE A 210 -14.82 6.57 -3.06
CA ILE A 210 -13.94 5.48 -3.50
C ILE A 210 -14.03 4.30 -2.54
N VAL A 211 -13.95 4.52 -1.22
CA VAL A 211 -14.05 3.48 -0.20
C VAL A 211 -15.39 2.73 -0.32
N ASN A 212 -16.51 3.45 -0.44
CA ASN A 212 -17.82 2.82 -0.61
C ASN A 212 -17.88 1.96 -1.88
N PHE A 213 -17.33 2.45 -2.99
CA PHE A 213 -17.25 1.69 -4.23
C PHE A 213 -16.39 0.43 -4.07
N LEU A 214 -15.22 0.54 -3.44
CA LEU A 214 -14.29 -0.57 -3.23
C LEU A 214 -14.90 -1.68 -2.35
N PHE A 215 -15.75 -1.35 -1.37
CA PHE A 215 -16.49 -2.34 -0.58
C PHE A 215 -17.69 -2.94 -1.32
N LEU A 216 -18.37 -2.17 -2.17
CA LEU A 216 -19.56 -2.64 -2.90
C LEU A 216 -19.21 -3.63 -4.02
N VAL A 217 -18.09 -3.45 -4.72
CA VAL A 217 -17.74 -4.27 -5.90
C VAL A 217 -17.62 -5.76 -5.57
N PRO A 218 -16.87 -6.19 -4.54
CA PRO A 218 -16.77 -7.61 -4.18
C PRO A 218 -18.14 -8.19 -3.79
N PHE A 219 -18.95 -7.43 -3.06
CA PHE A 219 -20.31 -7.85 -2.68
C PHE A 219 -21.21 -8.07 -3.90
N ILE A 220 -21.21 -7.13 -4.86
CA ILE A 220 -21.96 -7.26 -6.11
C ILE A 220 -21.45 -8.45 -6.92
N ALA A 221 -20.14 -8.69 -6.96
CA ALA A 221 -19.55 -9.83 -7.66
C ALA A 221 -20.00 -11.17 -7.05
N ILE A 222 -20.00 -11.29 -5.71
CA ILE A 222 -20.49 -12.48 -5.01
C ILE A 222 -21.98 -12.71 -5.30
N ILE A 223 -22.79 -11.66 -5.21
CA ILE A 223 -24.22 -11.73 -5.53
C ILE A 223 -24.44 -12.16 -6.98
N GLY A 224 -23.72 -11.56 -7.93
CA GLY A 224 -23.79 -11.93 -9.35
C GLY A 224 -23.41 -13.39 -9.60
N CYS A 225 -22.36 -13.88 -8.95
CA CYS A 225 -21.94 -15.29 -8.99
C CYS A 225 -23.01 -16.23 -8.39
N TYR A 226 -23.62 -15.84 -7.27
CA TYR A 226 -24.71 -16.58 -6.64
C TYR A 226 -25.97 -16.62 -7.53
N TYR A 227 -26.36 -15.51 -8.14
CA TYR A 227 -27.48 -15.50 -9.07
C TYR A 227 -27.19 -16.33 -10.32
N ARG A 228 -25.96 -16.33 -10.84
CA ARG A 228 -25.57 -17.13 -12.00
C ARG A 228 -25.49 -18.64 -11.70
N SER A 229 -25.34 -19.02 -10.44
CA SER A 229 -25.37 -20.41 -10.01
C SER A 229 -26.81 -20.95 -9.84
N LEU A 230 -27.82 -20.09 -9.75
CA LEU A 230 -29.24 -20.48 -9.77
C LEU A 230 -29.65 -20.99 -11.18
N PRO A 231 -30.33 -22.15 -11.27
CA PRO A 231 -30.75 -22.74 -12.55
C PRO A 231 -31.66 -21.84 -13.41
N GLN A 232 -32.55 -21.07 -12.77
CA GLN A 232 -33.51 -20.18 -13.45
C GLN A 232 -32.85 -18.96 -14.11
N ALA A 233 -31.82 -18.38 -13.50
CA ALA A 233 -31.10 -17.25 -14.08
C ALA A 233 -30.26 -17.64 -15.30
N ARG A 234 -29.75 -18.89 -15.35
CA ARG A 234 -29.03 -19.41 -16.53
C ARG A 234 -29.90 -19.43 -17.79
N HIS A 235 -31.18 -19.76 -17.66
CA HIS A 235 -32.13 -19.73 -18.78
C HIS A 235 -32.40 -18.30 -19.27
N PHE A 236 -32.52 -17.34 -18.34
CA PHE A 236 -32.77 -15.94 -18.67
C PHE A 236 -31.57 -15.29 -19.40
N PHE A 237 -30.35 -15.50 -18.93
CA PHE A 237 -29.14 -14.95 -19.59
C PHE A 237 -28.77 -15.69 -20.89
N ALA A 238 -29.02 -17.00 -20.99
CA ALA A 238 -28.85 -17.74 -22.24
C ALA A 238 -29.87 -17.32 -23.33
N SER A 239 -31.02 -16.78 -22.93
CA SER A 239 -31.99 -16.16 -23.85
C SER A 239 -31.49 -14.83 -24.42
N MET A 240 -30.78 -14.01 -23.63
CA MET A 240 -30.24 -12.73 -24.10
C MET A 240 -28.98 -12.88 -24.98
N SER A 241 -28.07 -13.80 -24.63
CA SER A 241 -26.80 -13.98 -25.37
C SER A 241 -26.93 -14.67 -26.73
N ARG A 242 -28.11 -15.22 -27.04
CA ARG A 242 -28.46 -15.79 -28.35
C ARG A 242 -28.86 -14.74 -29.39
N SER A 243 -28.89 -13.45 -29.04
CA SER A 243 -29.25 -12.39 -29.98
C SER A 243 -28.03 -11.64 -30.52
N SER A 244 -27.78 -11.86 -31.81
CA SER A 244 -27.23 -10.91 -32.79
C SER A 244 -25.72 -10.93 -33.10
N LEU A 245 -24.79 -10.80 -32.13
CA LEU A 245 -23.39 -10.47 -32.50
C LEU A 245 -22.40 -11.65 -32.62
N TYR A 246 -22.58 -12.71 -31.84
CA TYR A 246 -21.64 -13.85 -31.83
C TYR A 246 -21.75 -14.75 -33.07
N ASP A 247 -22.97 -14.95 -33.57
CA ASP A 247 -23.20 -15.76 -34.78
C ASP A 247 -22.74 -15.06 -36.06
N GLN A 248 -22.82 -13.72 -36.13
CA GLN A 248 -22.28 -12.95 -37.25
C GLN A 248 -20.76 -13.02 -37.32
N ALA A 249 -20.05 -12.98 -36.19
CA ALA A 249 -18.60 -13.12 -36.15
C ALA A 249 -18.14 -14.54 -36.54
N ARG A 250 -18.89 -15.57 -36.12
CA ARG A 250 -18.62 -16.97 -36.49
C ARG A 250 -18.80 -17.20 -37.98
N HIS A 251 -19.81 -16.61 -38.60
CA HIS A 251 -20.08 -16.77 -40.03
C HIS A 251 -19.01 -16.09 -40.91
N LEU A 252 -18.40 -14.99 -40.44
CA LEU A 252 -17.29 -14.33 -41.12
C LEU A 252 -15.97 -15.10 -41.00
N TYR A 253 -15.70 -15.72 -39.85
CA TYR A 253 -14.49 -16.53 -39.61
C TYR A 253 -14.43 -17.78 -40.51
N PHE A 254 -15.56 -18.47 -40.72
CA PHE A 254 -15.61 -19.65 -41.59
C PHE A 254 -15.56 -19.31 -43.10
N LYS A 255 -15.96 -18.10 -43.49
CA LYS A 255 -15.87 -17.64 -44.88
C LYS A 255 -14.42 -17.31 -45.31
N PHE A 256 -13.55 -16.97 -44.36
CA PHE A 256 -12.13 -16.72 -44.62
C PHE A 256 -11.26 -17.98 -44.66
N ARG A 257 -11.72 -19.10 -44.08
CA ARG A 257 -10.94 -20.35 -43.97
C ARG A 257 -11.20 -21.36 -45.09
N SER A 258 -12.14 -21.08 -45.99
CA SER A 258 -12.57 -21.99 -47.07
C SER A 258 -11.98 -21.66 -48.45
N GLY A 259 -11.01 -20.75 -48.54
CA GLY A 259 -10.34 -20.40 -49.79
C GLY A 259 -8.81 -20.57 -49.73
N SER A 260 -8.33 -21.81 -49.75
CA SER A 260 -7.07 -22.19 -50.42
C SER A 260 -6.82 -23.70 -50.23
N ALA A 261 -6.61 -24.40 -51.34
CA ALA A 261 -6.46 -25.85 -51.43
C ALA A 261 -4.99 -26.28 -51.52
N SER A 262 -4.72 -27.44 -50.92
CA SER A 262 -3.82 -28.54 -51.32
C SER A 262 -2.38 -28.29 -51.78
N SER A 263 -1.45 -28.95 -51.09
CA SER A 263 -0.49 -29.86 -51.75
C SER A 263 -0.01 -30.97 -50.79
N SER A 264 -0.03 -32.18 -51.33
CA SER A 264 0.35 -33.49 -50.78
C SER A 264 1.85 -33.67 -50.54
N ALA A 265 2.21 -34.45 -49.51
CA ALA A 265 3.22 -35.51 -49.61
C ALA A 265 3.10 -36.45 -48.41
N VAL A 266 2.88 -37.73 -48.71
CA VAL A 266 2.93 -38.87 -47.80
C VAL A 266 4.39 -39.08 -47.39
N ASN A 267 4.66 -39.26 -46.09
CA ASN A 267 5.70 -40.19 -45.69
C ASN A 267 5.31 -40.86 -44.36
N SER A 268 5.39 -42.18 -44.39
CA SER A 268 4.93 -43.10 -43.36
C SER A 268 6.09 -43.42 -42.44
N ASP A 269 6.01 -43.03 -41.17
CA ASP A 269 6.76 -43.65 -40.08
C ASP A 269 5.83 -43.77 -38.87
N GLN A 270 5.16 -44.92 -38.80
CA GLN A 270 4.44 -45.34 -37.60
C GLN A 270 5.45 -45.77 -36.54
N GLN A 271 5.83 -44.85 -35.67
CA GLN A 271 6.28 -45.21 -34.32
C GLN A 271 5.09 -45.12 -33.37
N PHE A 272 4.52 -46.27 -33.04
CA PHE A 272 3.61 -46.43 -31.90
C PHE A 272 4.36 -46.10 -30.61
N LEU A 273 4.26 -44.84 -30.16
CA LEU A 273 4.60 -44.45 -28.80
C LEU A 273 3.32 -44.56 -27.97
N SER A 274 3.36 -45.34 -26.89
CA SER A 274 2.34 -45.28 -25.85
C SER A 274 2.43 -43.92 -25.14
N VAL A 275 1.72 -42.92 -25.67
CA VAL A 275 1.76 -41.55 -25.13
C VAL A 275 0.81 -41.46 -23.93
N ASN A 276 1.27 -41.92 -22.77
CA ASN A 276 0.77 -41.35 -21.52
C ASN A 276 1.24 -39.89 -21.46
N PRO A 277 0.36 -38.89 -21.44
CA PRO A 277 0.76 -37.49 -21.38
C PRO A 277 1.48 -37.22 -20.05
N LYS A 278 2.82 -37.19 -20.11
CA LYS A 278 3.66 -36.80 -18.98
C LYS A 278 3.46 -35.31 -18.72
N VAL A 279 3.42 -34.93 -17.44
CA VAL A 279 3.37 -33.53 -17.02
C VAL A 279 4.57 -32.78 -17.63
N PRO A 280 4.36 -31.65 -18.31
CA PRO A 280 5.46 -30.92 -18.94
C PRO A 280 6.48 -30.41 -17.92
N ASN A 281 7.77 -30.69 -18.15
CA ASN A 281 8.85 -30.39 -17.20
C ASN A 281 8.97 -28.90 -16.84
N TYR A 282 8.50 -27.99 -17.70
CA TYR A 282 8.54 -26.54 -17.47
C TYR A 282 7.33 -26.01 -16.69
N LEU A 283 6.29 -26.82 -16.47
CA LEU A 283 5.02 -26.38 -15.88
C LEU A 283 5.21 -25.84 -14.46
N GLY A 284 6.04 -26.50 -13.64
CA GLY A 284 6.36 -26.07 -12.29
C GLY A 284 6.98 -24.67 -12.27
N GLY A 285 8.06 -24.47 -13.03
CA GLY A 285 8.73 -23.18 -13.16
C GLY A 285 7.83 -22.07 -13.71
N ALA A 286 7.01 -22.37 -14.72
CA ALA A 286 6.03 -21.42 -15.27
C ALA A 286 4.96 -21.03 -14.24
N SER A 287 4.51 -21.99 -13.42
CA SER A 287 3.54 -21.73 -12.35
C SER A 287 4.09 -20.83 -11.26
N ILE A 288 5.34 -21.07 -10.84
CA ILE A 288 6.03 -20.23 -9.86
C ILE A 288 6.09 -18.79 -10.36
N PHE A 289 6.53 -18.59 -11.61
CA PHE A 289 6.57 -17.26 -12.22
C PHE A 289 5.19 -16.60 -12.27
N ALA A 290 4.17 -17.31 -12.74
CA ALA A 290 2.80 -16.81 -12.80
C ALA A 290 2.24 -16.44 -11.42
N CYS A 291 2.54 -17.24 -10.39
CA CYS A 291 2.14 -17.00 -9.00
C CYS A 291 2.73 -15.70 -8.45
N PHE A 292 4.05 -15.49 -8.59
CA PHE A 292 4.70 -14.27 -8.10
C PHE A 292 4.27 -13.03 -8.89
N VAL A 293 4.11 -13.13 -10.21
CA VAL A 293 3.57 -12.02 -11.02
C VAL A 293 2.15 -11.67 -10.57
N ALA A 294 1.29 -12.66 -10.35
CA ALA A 294 -0.06 -12.44 -9.84
C ALA A 294 -0.03 -11.77 -8.46
N ALA A 295 0.82 -12.22 -7.54
CA ALA A 295 0.93 -11.66 -6.20
C ALA A 295 1.41 -10.21 -6.20
N LEU A 296 2.49 -9.91 -6.92
CA LEU A 296 3.04 -8.55 -7.03
C LEU A 296 2.06 -7.60 -7.74
N THR A 297 1.40 -8.06 -8.79
CA THR A 297 0.39 -7.27 -9.50
C THR A 297 -0.80 -6.97 -8.58
N SER A 298 -1.28 -7.97 -7.84
CA SER A 298 -2.41 -7.81 -6.94
C SER A 298 -2.12 -6.83 -5.81
N LEU A 299 -0.94 -6.95 -5.18
CA LEU A 299 -0.49 -6.02 -4.14
C LEU A 299 -0.29 -4.60 -4.71
N GLY A 300 0.32 -4.47 -5.89
CA GLY A 300 0.55 -3.19 -6.54
C GLY A 300 -0.76 -2.47 -6.90
N VAL A 301 -1.74 -3.20 -7.43
CA VAL A 301 -3.07 -2.65 -7.72
C VAL A 301 -3.80 -2.26 -6.43
N ALA A 302 -3.77 -3.10 -5.39
CA ALA A 302 -4.38 -2.77 -4.10
C ALA A 302 -3.77 -1.49 -3.49
N LEU A 303 -2.45 -1.32 -3.53
CA LEU A 303 -1.76 -0.10 -3.11
C LEU A 303 -2.13 1.14 -3.94
N ALA A 304 -2.46 0.96 -5.21
CA ALA A 304 -2.85 2.06 -6.09
C ALA A 304 -4.31 2.51 -5.89
N ILE A 305 -5.22 1.57 -5.62
CA ILE A 305 -6.66 1.88 -5.52
C ILE A 305 -7.12 2.26 -4.11
N VAL A 306 -6.46 1.75 -3.05
CA VAL A 306 -6.84 2.06 -1.66
C VAL A 306 -6.40 3.49 -1.33
N PRO A 307 -7.33 4.41 -0.98
CA PRO A 307 -6.96 5.78 -0.69
C PRO A 307 -6.02 5.89 0.51
N ARG A 308 -5.06 6.81 0.44
CA ARG A 308 -4.00 6.94 1.47
C ARG A 308 -4.52 7.47 2.81
N GLN A 309 -5.49 8.38 2.77
CA GLN A 309 -5.98 9.12 3.93
C GLN A 309 -7.27 8.54 4.52
N VAL A 310 -7.38 7.22 4.62
CA VAL A 310 -8.48 6.53 5.32
C VAL A 310 -8.09 6.17 6.75
N MET A 311 -9.01 5.59 7.52
CA MET A 311 -8.67 5.03 8.83
C MET A 311 -7.75 3.82 8.69
N PRO A 312 -6.80 3.60 9.63
CA PRO A 312 -5.86 2.47 9.59
C PRO A 312 -6.49 1.12 9.29
N TRP A 313 -7.59 0.79 9.97
CA TRP A 313 -8.32 -0.47 9.79
C TRP A 313 -9.03 -0.55 8.45
N THR A 314 -9.67 0.53 7.99
CA THR A 314 -10.33 0.57 6.68
C THR A 314 -9.33 0.32 5.56
N GLY A 315 -8.18 0.99 5.61
CA GLY A 315 -7.10 0.79 4.63
C GLY A 315 -6.56 -0.63 4.66
N LEU A 316 -6.34 -1.21 5.85
CA LEU A 316 -5.84 -2.58 6.01
C LEU A 316 -6.82 -3.62 5.44
N LEU A 317 -8.12 -3.48 5.75
CA LEU A 317 -9.15 -4.40 5.27
C LEU A 317 -9.26 -4.37 3.75
N LEU A 318 -9.37 -3.17 3.17
CA LEU A 318 -9.43 -3.01 1.71
C LEU A 318 -8.15 -3.52 1.03
N MET A 319 -6.98 -3.31 1.63
CA MET A 319 -5.71 -3.82 1.13
C MET A 319 -5.74 -5.35 1.00
N TYR A 320 -6.15 -6.06 2.05
CA TYR A 320 -6.23 -7.52 2.03
C TYR A 320 -7.33 -8.02 1.09
N GLU A 321 -8.52 -7.42 1.13
CA GLU A 321 -9.65 -7.80 0.29
C GLU A 321 -9.27 -7.75 -1.20
N TRP A 322 -8.69 -6.64 -1.65
CA TRP A 322 -8.31 -6.46 -3.04
C TRP A 322 -7.06 -7.24 -3.41
N THR A 323 -6.06 -7.35 -2.54
CA THR A 323 -4.87 -8.17 -2.81
C THR A 323 -5.25 -9.65 -2.98
N PHE A 324 -6.04 -10.21 -2.06
CA PHE A 324 -6.46 -11.60 -2.16
C PHE A 324 -7.44 -11.81 -3.31
N GLY A 325 -8.44 -10.93 -3.46
CA GLY A 325 -9.43 -11.02 -4.55
C GLY A 325 -8.78 -11.03 -5.93
N LEU A 326 -7.86 -10.09 -6.19
CA LEU A 326 -7.13 -10.04 -7.46
C LEU A 326 -6.19 -11.24 -7.62
N PHE A 327 -5.51 -11.68 -6.56
CA PHE A 327 -4.62 -12.84 -6.62
C PHE A 327 -5.39 -14.10 -6.99
N PHE A 328 -6.55 -14.34 -6.36
CA PHE A 328 -7.40 -15.48 -6.69
C PHE A 328 -7.93 -15.42 -8.13
N ILE A 329 -8.27 -14.24 -8.64
CA ILE A 329 -8.69 -14.07 -10.03
C ILE A 329 -7.54 -14.37 -10.99
N LEU A 330 -6.36 -13.79 -10.76
CA LEU A 330 -5.21 -13.90 -11.66
C LEU A 330 -4.59 -15.31 -11.62
N PHE A 331 -4.18 -15.78 -10.44
CA PHE A 331 -3.53 -17.07 -10.30
C PHE A 331 -4.52 -18.24 -10.43
N GLY A 332 -5.73 -18.10 -9.90
CA GLY A 332 -6.79 -19.08 -10.13
C GLY A 332 -7.19 -19.16 -11.61
N GLY A 333 -7.21 -18.04 -12.31
CA GLY A 333 -7.38 -17.99 -13.77
C GLY A 333 -6.27 -18.74 -14.51
N TYR A 334 -5.01 -18.56 -14.11
CA TYR A 334 -3.87 -19.32 -14.64
C TYR A 334 -4.03 -20.83 -14.40
N LEU A 335 -4.34 -21.27 -13.18
CA LEU A 335 -4.56 -22.69 -12.87
C LEU A 335 -5.71 -23.29 -13.70
N HIS A 336 -6.77 -22.52 -13.93
CA HIS A 336 -7.87 -22.94 -14.80
C HIS A 336 -7.46 -23.08 -16.27
N LEU A 337 -6.58 -22.22 -16.76
CA LEU A 337 -6.00 -22.36 -18.10
C LEU A 337 -5.14 -23.62 -18.21
N VAL A 338 -4.35 -23.94 -17.19
CA VAL A 338 -3.57 -25.18 -17.10
C VAL A 338 -4.48 -26.41 -17.15
N TYR A 339 -5.57 -26.41 -16.35
CA TYR A 339 -6.58 -27.47 -16.38
C TYR A 339 -7.21 -27.64 -17.78
N ARG A 340 -7.63 -26.53 -18.42
CA ARG A 340 -8.22 -26.57 -19.77
C ARG A 340 -7.24 -27.04 -20.82
N TRP A 341 -5.98 -26.65 -20.72
CA TRP A 341 -4.92 -27.07 -21.62
C TRP A 341 -4.68 -28.58 -21.53
N ALA A 342 -4.61 -29.13 -20.31
CA ALA A 342 -4.50 -30.57 -20.11
C ALA A 342 -5.69 -31.33 -20.73
N LYS A 343 -6.92 -30.86 -20.48
CA LYS A 343 -8.15 -31.44 -21.04
C LYS A 343 -8.17 -31.42 -22.57
N SER A 344 -7.71 -30.32 -23.19
CA SER A 344 -7.57 -30.21 -24.66
C SER A 344 -6.49 -31.11 -25.25
N THR A 345 -5.46 -31.42 -24.46
CA THR A 345 -4.36 -32.30 -24.88
C THR A 345 -4.83 -33.76 -24.84
N ALA A 346 -5.53 -34.16 -23.77
CA ALA A 346 -6.12 -35.50 -23.65
C ALA A 346 -7.11 -35.81 -24.81
N THR A 347 -7.97 -34.85 -25.16
CA THR A 347 -8.93 -35.01 -26.27
C THR A 347 -8.27 -35.11 -27.65
N ARG A 348 -7.11 -34.47 -27.87
CA ARG A 348 -6.38 -34.57 -29.15
C ARG A 348 -5.68 -35.92 -29.33
N ILE A 349 -5.11 -36.48 -28.26
CA ILE A 349 -4.44 -37.79 -28.31
C ILE A 349 -5.46 -38.89 -28.63
N SER A 350 -6.67 -38.83 -28.04
CA SER A 350 -7.75 -39.77 -28.32
C SER A 350 -8.28 -39.74 -29.77
N ASN A 351 -8.14 -38.63 -30.49
CA ASN A 351 -8.55 -38.57 -31.91
C ASN A 351 -7.49 -39.14 -32.86
N LEU A 352 -6.26 -39.40 -32.36
CA LEU A 352 -5.21 -40.09 -33.11
C LEU A 352 -5.26 -41.61 -32.92
N ASP A 353 -5.76 -42.08 -31.77
CA ASP A 353 -6.01 -43.51 -31.53
C ASP A 353 -7.41 -43.90 -32.06
N SER A 354 -7.46 -44.76 -33.08
CA SER A 354 -8.67 -45.34 -33.69
C SER A 354 -9.61 -45.99 -32.65
N PRO A 355 -10.95 -45.99 -32.83
CA PRO A 355 -11.88 -46.50 -31.84
C PRO A 355 -12.05 -48.01 -32.00
N ASP A 356 -11.07 -48.79 -31.57
CA ASP A 356 -11.23 -50.23 -31.39
C ASP A 356 -10.55 -50.65 -30.10
N TYR A 357 -11.20 -50.37 -28.97
CA TYR A 357 -10.98 -51.15 -27.75
C TYR A 357 -12.21 -50.99 -26.85
N ASP A 358 -13.06 -52.01 -26.84
CA ASP A 358 -14.11 -52.18 -25.85
C ASP A 358 -13.48 -52.21 -24.44
N SER A 359 -13.81 -51.21 -23.62
CA SER A 359 -13.39 -51.18 -22.21
C SER A 359 -14.59 -51.42 -21.30
N GLU A 360 -14.50 -52.53 -20.58
CA GLU A 360 -15.39 -52.96 -19.51
C GLU A 360 -15.69 -51.83 -18.51
N LYS A 361 -16.98 -51.68 -18.20
CA LYS A 361 -17.53 -50.68 -17.28
C LYS A 361 -17.15 -50.97 -15.83
N GLY A 362 -16.04 -50.44 -15.35
CA GLY A 362 -15.79 -50.22 -13.92
C GLY A 362 -16.51 -48.96 -13.44
N HIS A 363 -17.66 -49.09 -12.77
CA HIS A 363 -18.35 -47.97 -12.12
C HIS A 363 -17.55 -47.51 -10.89
N GLN A 364 -16.62 -46.57 -11.06
CA GLN A 364 -16.14 -45.76 -9.93
C GLN A 364 -17.01 -44.51 -9.81
N ARG A 365 -17.63 -44.38 -8.64
CA ARG A 365 -18.50 -43.25 -8.26
C ARG A 365 -17.73 -41.93 -8.46
N ALA A 366 -18.18 -41.13 -9.42
CA ALA A 366 -17.82 -39.72 -9.54
C ALA A 366 -18.41 -38.96 -8.34
N GLY A 367 -17.72 -39.03 -7.20
CA GLY A 367 -17.91 -38.05 -6.14
C GLY A 367 -17.35 -36.72 -6.63
N SER A 368 -18.19 -35.68 -6.61
CA SER A 368 -17.76 -34.29 -6.69
C SER A 368 -16.84 -33.98 -5.50
N SER A 369 -15.61 -34.46 -5.58
CA SER A 369 -14.56 -34.23 -4.60
C SER A 369 -14.12 -32.78 -4.75
N CYS A 370 -14.63 -31.92 -3.86
CA CYS A 370 -14.08 -30.59 -3.65
C CYS A 370 -12.57 -30.75 -3.45
N ASP A 371 -11.76 -29.97 -4.17
CA ASP A 371 -10.33 -30.25 -4.22
C ASP A 371 -9.61 -29.82 -2.92
N VAL A 372 -9.71 -30.66 -1.88
CA VAL A 372 -9.31 -30.34 -0.50
C VAL A 372 -7.86 -29.84 -0.41
N ALA A 373 -6.92 -30.41 -1.17
CA ALA A 373 -5.54 -29.95 -1.13
C ALA A 373 -5.32 -28.60 -1.83
N ALA A 374 -6.15 -28.21 -2.82
CA ALA A 374 -6.08 -26.86 -3.38
C ALA A 374 -6.50 -25.82 -2.33
N TRP A 375 -7.51 -26.15 -1.52
CA TRP A 375 -7.91 -25.36 -0.35
C TRP A 375 -6.80 -25.26 0.70
N TYR A 376 -6.11 -26.36 1.04
CA TYR A 376 -5.00 -26.31 1.99
C TYR A 376 -3.86 -25.41 1.53
N TYR A 377 -3.46 -25.50 0.25
CA TYR A 377 -2.42 -24.62 -0.29
C TYR A 377 -2.87 -23.16 -0.33
N GLY A 378 -4.09 -22.88 -0.79
CA GLY A 378 -4.66 -21.53 -0.81
C GLY A 378 -4.77 -20.91 0.58
N LEU A 379 -5.30 -21.67 1.54
CA LEU A 379 -5.42 -21.26 2.94
C LEU A 379 -4.05 -21.06 3.58
N GLY A 380 -3.08 -21.94 3.32
CA GLY A 380 -1.71 -21.80 3.80
C GLY A 380 -1.04 -20.52 3.29
N MET A 381 -1.21 -20.20 2.00
CA MET A 381 -0.71 -18.95 1.42
C MET A 381 -1.36 -17.74 2.07
N ALA A 382 -2.69 -17.74 2.25
CA ALA A 382 -3.42 -16.64 2.87
C ALA A 382 -3.04 -16.46 4.35
N LEU A 383 -2.95 -17.55 5.12
CA LEU A 383 -2.53 -17.52 6.52
C LEU A 383 -1.13 -16.95 6.69
N LEU A 384 -0.16 -17.40 5.87
CA LEU A 384 1.21 -16.86 5.91
C LEU A 384 1.27 -15.40 5.47
N ALA A 385 0.46 -15.01 4.47
CA ALA A 385 0.39 -13.62 4.01
C ALA A 385 -0.19 -12.65 5.06
N VAL A 386 -1.08 -13.13 5.93
CA VAL A 386 -1.58 -12.37 7.09
C VAL A 386 -0.63 -12.45 8.28
N ALA A 387 -0.08 -13.63 8.56
CA ALA A 387 0.80 -13.88 9.71
C ALA A 387 2.12 -13.12 9.58
N ALA A 388 2.77 -13.14 8.41
CA ALA A 388 4.07 -12.49 8.19
C ALA A 388 4.10 -11.01 8.63
N PRO A 389 3.15 -10.15 8.22
CA PRO A 389 3.11 -8.75 8.68
C PRO A 389 2.53 -8.56 10.09
N SER A 390 1.72 -9.50 10.59
CA SER A 390 1.04 -9.36 11.90
C SER A 390 1.82 -9.92 13.09
N LEU A 391 2.73 -10.88 12.89
CA LEU A 391 3.53 -11.50 13.95
C LEU A 391 4.24 -10.49 14.87
N PRO A 392 4.87 -9.41 14.36
CA PRO A 392 5.51 -8.44 15.25
C PRO A 392 4.54 -7.77 16.23
N PHE A 393 3.27 -7.60 15.83
CA PHE A 393 2.22 -7.06 16.69
C PHE A 393 1.74 -8.06 17.72
N VAL A 394 1.55 -9.32 17.31
CA VAL A 394 1.15 -10.41 18.20
C VAL A 394 2.18 -10.59 19.33
N PHE A 395 3.46 -10.46 19.02
CA PHE A 395 4.54 -10.52 20.02
C PHE A 395 4.79 -9.20 20.76
N GLY A 396 3.99 -8.15 20.51
CA GLY A 396 4.14 -6.86 21.18
C GLY A 396 5.45 -6.13 20.87
N ILE A 397 6.12 -6.49 19.77
CA ILE A 397 7.42 -5.90 19.40
C ILE A 397 7.18 -4.45 18.99
N THR A 398 7.95 -3.53 19.57
CA THR A 398 7.77 -2.08 19.39
C THR A 398 8.87 -1.46 18.54
N ALA A 399 10.08 -2.03 18.61
CA ALA A 399 11.25 -1.55 17.88
C ALA A 399 11.11 -1.72 16.37
N LEU A 400 11.28 -0.64 15.61
CA LEU A 400 11.06 -0.60 14.15
C LEU A 400 11.87 -1.63 13.39
N PHE A 401 13.18 -1.67 13.61
CA PHE A 401 14.07 -2.55 12.85
C PHE A 401 13.82 -4.02 13.14
N LEU A 402 13.44 -4.36 14.38
CA LEU A 402 13.06 -5.72 14.73
C LEU A 402 11.73 -6.11 14.07
N ARG A 403 10.75 -5.20 14.03
CA ARG A 403 9.49 -5.41 13.28
C ARG A 403 9.79 -5.69 11.80
N LEU A 404 10.55 -4.82 11.15
CA LEU A 404 10.91 -4.96 9.74
C LEU A 404 11.68 -6.26 9.49
N GLY A 405 12.64 -6.61 10.35
CA GLY A 405 13.38 -7.87 10.25
C GLY A 405 12.47 -9.10 10.31
N LEU A 406 11.49 -9.11 11.22
CA LEU A 406 10.51 -10.20 11.31
C LEU A 406 9.54 -10.24 10.13
N MET A 407 9.10 -9.09 9.62
CA MET A 407 8.29 -9.01 8.40
C MET A 407 9.05 -9.58 7.19
N VAL A 408 10.34 -9.27 7.06
CA VAL A 408 11.20 -9.82 6.00
C VAL A 408 11.35 -11.34 6.17
N ALA A 409 11.63 -11.82 7.38
CA ALA A 409 11.72 -13.26 7.65
C ALA A 409 10.41 -14.00 7.32
N GLY A 410 9.26 -13.45 7.74
CA GLY A 410 7.94 -13.97 7.40
C GLY A 410 7.68 -13.95 5.89
N GLY A 411 8.11 -12.89 5.19
CA GLY A 411 8.03 -12.78 3.74
C GLY A 411 8.85 -13.84 3.01
N ILE A 412 10.03 -14.19 3.50
CA ILE A 412 10.86 -15.28 2.96
C ILE A 412 10.17 -16.64 3.15
N ILE A 413 9.58 -16.90 4.32
CA ILE A 413 8.81 -18.12 4.58
C ILE A 413 7.60 -18.21 3.64
N LEU A 414 6.84 -17.12 3.50
CA LEU A 414 5.71 -17.02 2.58
C LEU A 414 6.15 -17.31 1.14
N ALA A 415 7.21 -16.66 0.64
CA ALA A 415 7.71 -16.87 -0.72
C ALA A 415 8.14 -18.33 -0.96
N SER A 416 8.77 -18.94 0.04
CA SER A 416 9.18 -20.35 -0.03
C SER A 416 7.96 -21.28 -0.11
N PHE A 417 6.94 -21.03 0.72
CA PHE A 417 5.69 -21.79 0.69
C PHE A 417 4.91 -21.57 -0.61
N MET A 418 4.83 -20.34 -1.11
CA MET A 418 4.20 -20.02 -2.40
C MET A 418 4.87 -20.71 -3.58
N THR A 419 6.21 -20.83 -3.56
CA THR A 419 6.98 -21.56 -4.57
C THR A 419 6.53 -23.02 -4.60
N TYR A 420 6.56 -23.68 -3.44
CA TYR A 420 6.10 -25.07 -3.28
C TYR A 420 4.63 -25.25 -3.66
N ALA A 421 3.74 -24.41 -3.12
CA ALA A 421 2.30 -24.49 -3.36
C ALA A 421 1.94 -24.29 -4.84
N SER A 422 2.54 -23.30 -5.51
CA SER A 422 2.24 -22.99 -6.91
C SER A 422 2.64 -24.10 -7.88
N GLU A 423 3.79 -24.73 -7.66
CA GLU A 423 4.23 -25.89 -8.44
C GLU A 423 3.26 -27.06 -8.27
N HIS A 424 2.97 -27.45 -7.02
CA HIS A 424 2.07 -28.56 -6.71
C HIS A 424 0.65 -28.32 -7.22
N LEU A 425 0.13 -27.10 -7.10
CA LEU A 425 -1.18 -26.73 -7.63
C LEU A 425 -1.24 -26.88 -9.15
N ALA A 426 -0.25 -26.37 -9.89
CA ALA A 426 -0.28 -26.46 -11.35
C ALA A 426 -0.18 -27.91 -11.86
N VAL A 427 0.72 -28.71 -11.29
CA VAL A 427 0.83 -30.14 -11.61
C VAL A 427 -0.51 -30.84 -11.38
N ARG A 428 -1.15 -30.55 -10.24
CA ARG A 428 -2.40 -31.20 -9.87
C ARG A 428 -3.59 -30.77 -10.72
N PHE A 429 -3.72 -29.49 -11.03
CA PHE A 429 -4.75 -28.98 -11.95
C PHE A 429 -4.54 -29.54 -13.37
N PHE A 430 -3.30 -29.73 -13.80
CA PHE A 430 -2.98 -30.40 -15.06
C PHE A 430 -3.41 -31.86 -15.05
N LEU A 431 -3.02 -32.63 -14.02
CA LEU A 431 -3.41 -34.05 -13.88
C LEU A 431 -4.93 -34.22 -13.80
N LYS A 432 -5.61 -33.38 -13.02
CA LYS A 432 -7.08 -33.36 -12.95
C LYS A 432 -7.73 -33.12 -14.32
N GLY A 433 -7.12 -32.25 -15.14
CA GLY A 433 -7.58 -32.00 -16.50
C GLY A 433 -7.40 -33.20 -17.45
N LEU A 434 -6.39 -34.05 -17.20
CA LEU A 434 -6.22 -35.33 -17.90
C LEU A 434 -7.21 -36.40 -17.43
N GLU A 435 -7.46 -36.48 -16.11
CA GLU A 435 -8.33 -37.48 -15.46
C GLU A 435 -9.83 -37.26 -15.73
N ASP A 436 -10.29 -36.01 -15.83
CA ASP A 436 -11.70 -35.65 -16.13
C ASP A 436 -12.20 -36.15 -17.51
N ARG A 437 -11.39 -36.93 -18.24
CA ARG A 437 -11.75 -37.79 -19.38
C ARG A 437 -13.01 -38.62 -19.08
N ASP A 438 -13.06 -39.26 -17.93
CA ASP A 438 -13.97 -40.41 -17.70
C ASP A 438 -15.41 -40.01 -17.28
N ALA A 439 -15.66 -38.73 -17.00
CA ALA A 439 -16.98 -38.25 -16.55
C ALA A 439 -17.88 -37.69 -17.66
N THR A 440 -17.40 -37.60 -18.91
CA THR A 440 -18.16 -36.95 -20.01
C THR A 440 -19.22 -37.84 -20.68
N ARG A 441 -19.97 -38.58 -19.87
CA ARG A 441 -21.36 -38.94 -20.20
C ARG A 441 -22.41 -38.47 -19.18
N ALA A 442 -22.02 -37.76 -18.12
CA ALA A 442 -23.01 -37.18 -17.21
C ALA A 442 -22.60 -35.81 -16.63
N LYS A 443 -23.22 -34.78 -17.21
CA LYS A 443 -23.62 -33.49 -16.61
C LYS A 443 -22.58 -32.39 -16.33
N ASN A 444 -22.97 -31.24 -16.88
CA ASN A 444 -22.65 -29.86 -16.52
C ASN A 444 -22.66 -29.53 -15.00
N GLY A 445 -21.64 -28.78 -14.54
CA GLY A 445 -21.57 -28.00 -13.29
C GLY A 445 -20.19 -28.17 -12.61
N CYS A 446 -19.45 -27.17 -12.10
CA CYS A 446 -19.74 -25.85 -11.54
C CYS A 446 -18.54 -24.88 -11.80
N PHE A 447 -18.77 -23.56 -11.86
CA PHE A 447 -17.72 -22.53 -11.86
C PHE A 447 -17.53 -22.10 -10.39
N PHE A 448 -16.30 -22.15 -9.87
CA PHE A 448 -15.91 -22.18 -8.45
C PHE A 448 -15.87 -23.59 -7.83
N CYS A 449 -14.85 -24.35 -8.23
CA CYS A 449 -14.19 -25.39 -7.45
C CYS A 449 -12.73 -25.46 -7.92
#